data_AF-A0A914JWW4-F1
#
_entry.id   AF-A0A914JWW4-F1
#
_cell.length_a   1.000
_cell.length_b   1.000
_cell.length_c   1.000
_cell.angle_alpha   90.00
_cell.angle_beta   90.00
_cell.angle_gamma   90.00
#
_symmetry.space_group_name_H-M   'P 1'
#
loop_
_entity.id
_entity.type
_entity.pdbx_description
1 polymer ?
#
loop_
_entity_poly.entity_id
_entity_poly.type
_entity_poly.pdbx_seq_one_letter_code
_entity_poly.pdbx_strand_id
1 'polypeptide(L)'
;MNKEKLSRSNSDLQNRKAFDEPPAAAFGMIRDILIDNDTRRVQKFILHTNIPGHYDFGIYAKCAFTITVPDTNTCIKTDSKLEDFRHIFLTPDEEGEREGIIKPVVLNKSSTNGGENPFGSTFCYGRSQLIMEVLDNSYIATVIIYDERQHASDDSSQSSLDFSE
;
A
#
# COMPACT_ATOMS: atom_id res chain seq x y z
N MET A 1 -56.71 54.73 13.09
CA MET A 1 -55.73 55.56 12.36
C MET A 1 -54.42 54.78 12.32
N ASN A 2 -53.98 54.40 11.11
CA ASN A 2 -52.67 53.85 10.66
C ASN A 2 -51.99 52.75 11.50
N LYS A 3 -51.93 51.49 11.05
CA LYS A 3 -51.01 50.89 10.04
C LYS A 3 -49.54 51.17 10.33
N GLU A 4 -48.84 50.17 10.86
CA GLU A 4 -47.48 49.84 10.40
C GLU A 4 -47.21 48.34 10.52
N LYS A 5 -46.81 47.78 9.39
CA LYS A 5 -46.59 46.37 9.10
C LYS A 5 -45.08 46.18 9.18
N LEU A 6 -44.55 45.56 10.24
CA LEU A 6 -43.13 45.24 10.30
C LEU A 6 -42.91 43.88 9.64
N SER A 7 -42.67 43.90 8.33
CA SER A 7 -42.14 42.76 7.58
C SER A 7 -40.69 42.52 8.00
N ARG A 8 -40.40 41.38 8.62
CA ARG A 8 -39.05 40.81 8.57
C ARG A 8 -39.05 39.71 7.52
N SER A 9 -38.16 39.89 6.56
CA SER A 9 -38.00 39.11 5.34
C SER A 9 -37.57 37.67 5.65
N ASN A 10 -38.10 36.72 4.90
CA ASN A 10 -37.66 35.32 4.85
C ASN A 10 -36.21 35.15 4.30
N SER A 11 -35.43 36.22 4.22
CA SER A 11 -34.04 36.20 3.74
C SER A 11 -33.04 35.70 4.79
N ASP A 12 -33.41 35.69 6.07
CA ASP A 12 -32.47 35.37 7.15
C ASP A 12 -32.39 33.87 7.49
N LEU A 13 -33.22 33.04 6.85
CA LEU A 13 -33.12 31.57 6.90
C LEU A 13 -32.23 30.98 5.78
N GLN A 14 -31.72 31.80 4.86
CA GLN A 14 -30.77 31.36 3.83
C GLN A 14 -29.30 31.43 4.29
N ASN A 15 -29.06 31.75 5.57
CA ASN A 15 -27.72 31.90 6.13
C ASN A 15 -27.25 30.66 6.91
N ARG A 16 -27.43 29.48 6.32
CA ARG A 16 -26.52 28.35 6.58
C ARG A 16 -25.91 27.97 5.25
N LYS A 17 -24.77 28.60 4.95
CA LYS A 17 -23.77 27.96 4.08
C LYS A 17 -23.68 26.53 4.60
N ALA A 18 -24.06 25.57 3.77
CA ALA A 18 -23.52 24.23 3.87
C ALA A 18 -22.01 24.45 3.76
N PHE A 19 -21.36 24.56 4.93
CA PHE A 19 -19.99 24.12 5.02
C PHE A 19 -20.09 22.66 4.58
N ASP A 20 -19.52 22.38 3.40
CA ASP A 20 -19.09 21.05 3.04
C ASP A 20 -18.26 20.56 4.22
N GLU A 21 -18.90 19.89 5.18
CA GLU A 21 -18.19 19.00 6.06
C GLU A 21 -17.59 17.96 5.11
N PRO A 22 -16.26 17.82 5.05
CA PRO A 22 -15.68 16.69 4.36
C PRO A 22 -16.36 15.45 4.94
N PRO A 23 -16.82 14.49 4.11
CA PRO A 23 -17.52 13.31 4.59
C PRO A 23 -16.69 12.74 5.72
N ALA A 24 -17.32 12.67 6.91
CA ALA A 24 -16.71 12.31 8.18
C ALA A 24 -15.57 11.35 7.90
N ALA A 25 -14.34 11.84 8.10
CA ALA A 25 -13.12 11.15 7.73
C ALA A 25 -13.33 9.68 8.03
N ALA A 26 -13.52 8.87 6.99
CA ALA A 26 -13.55 7.45 7.15
C ALA A 26 -12.17 7.18 7.73
N PHE A 27 -12.11 6.98 9.05
CA PHE A 27 -10.94 6.49 9.72
C PHE A 27 -10.74 5.12 9.09
N GLY A 28 -10.01 5.10 7.98
CA GLY A 28 -9.57 3.90 7.31
C GLY A 28 -8.70 3.24 8.35
N MET A 29 -9.31 2.37 9.16
CA MET A 29 -8.59 1.55 10.11
C MET A 29 -7.53 0.82 9.30
N ILE A 30 -6.28 1.22 9.49
CA ILE A 30 -5.11 0.48 9.00
C ILE A 30 -5.17 -0.84 9.77
N ARG A 31 -5.75 -1.87 9.15
CA ARG A 31 -6.05 -3.14 9.82
C ARG A 31 -4.83 -4.03 9.95
N ASP A 32 -3.85 -3.86 9.07
CA ASP A 32 -2.75 -4.81 8.97
C ASP A 32 -1.44 -4.16 9.41
N ILE A 33 -1.38 -3.77 10.69
CA ILE A 33 -0.15 -3.34 11.36
C ILE A 33 0.38 -4.52 12.19
N LEU A 34 1.61 -4.95 11.91
CA LEU A 34 2.33 -5.87 12.77
C LEU A 34 3.06 -5.07 13.85
N ILE A 35 2.77 -5.36 15.11
CA ILE A 35 3.42 -4.72 16.27
C ILE A 35 4.18 -5.78 17.04
N ASP A 36 5.43 -5.47 17.37
CA ASP A 36 6.25 -6.23 18.27
C ASP A 36 5.74 -6.08 19.71
N ASN A 37 5.39 -7.19 20.36
CA ASN A 37 4.78 -7.14 21.69
C ASN A 37 5.74 -6.62 22.77
N ASP A 38 7.03 -6.97 22.67
CA ASP A 38 8.00 -6.72 23.73
C ASP A 38 8.54 -5.29 23.67
N THR A 39 8.87 -4.82 22.47
CA THR A 39 9.37 -3.47 22.20
C THR A 39 8.26 -2.46 21.99
N ARG A 40 7.01 -2.91 21.80
CA ARG A 40 5.82 -2.09 21.45
C ARG A 40 6.05 -1.21 20.21
N ARG A 41 6.84 -1.71 19.25
CA ARG A 41 7.16 -1.02 18.00
C ARG A 41 6.40 -1.62 16.84
N VAL A 42 6.02 -0.77 15.88
CA VAL A 42 5.50 -1.25 14.61
C VAL A 42 6.63 -1.92 13.83
N GLN A 43 6.41 -3.16 13.41
CA GLN A 43 7.33 -3.92 12.56
C GLN A 43 6.97 -3.74 11.08
N LYS A 44 5.67 -3.82 10.74
CA LYS A 44 5.19 -3.81 9.36
C LYS A 44 3.86 -3.08 9.23
N PHE A 45 3.71 -2.31 8.17
CA PHE A 45 2.42 -1.88 7.63
C PHE A 45 2.12 -2.69 6.37
N ILE A 46 0.91 -3.21 6.27
CA ILE A 46 0.43 -3.92 5.09
C ILE A 46 -0.80 -3.16 4.56
N LEU A 47 -0.73 -2.70 3.31
CA LEU A 47 -1.72 -1.85 2.66
C LEU A 47 -2.31 -2.60 1.47
N HIS A 48 -3.52 -3.12 1.62
CA HIS A 48 -4.21 -3.80 0.53
C HIS A 48 -5.05 -2.83 -0.30
N THR A 49 -4.96 -2.91 -1.63
CA THR A 49 -5.79 -2.09 -2.53
C THR A 49 -7.19 -2.66 -2.71
N ASN A 50 -7.40 -3.92 -2.33
CA ASN A 50 -8.63 -4.68 -2.52
C ASN A 50 -9.13 -4.64 -3.98
N ILE A 51 -8.21 -4.85 -4.92
CA ILE A 51 -8.50 -4.85 -6.35
C ILE A 51 -9.08 -6.19 -6.81
N PRO A 52 -10.13 -6.21 -7.67
CA PRO A 52 -10.61 -7.45 -8.29
C PRO A 52 -9.51 -8.18 -9.06
N GLY A 53 -9.54 -9.51 -9.04
CA GLY A 53 -8.49 -10.32 -9.66
C GLY A 53 -7.30 -10.61 -8.74
N HIS A 54 -7.31 -10.12 -7.50
CA HIS A 54 -6.37 -10.59 -6.49
C HIS A 54 -6.96 -11.76 -5.71
N TYR A 55 -6.14 -12.74 -5.31
CA TYR A 55 -6.59 -13.91 -4.54
C TYR A 55 -7.32 -13.52 -3.25
N ASP A 56 -6.86 -12.47 -2.57
CA ASP A 56 -7.46 -11.98 -1.32
C ASP A 56 -8.57 -10.92 -1.53
N PHE A 57 -9.10 -10.79 -2.75
CA PHE A 57 -10.15 -9.82 -3.04
C PHE A 57 -11.39 -10.04 -2.15
N GLY A 58 -11.89 -8.97 -1.54
CA GLY A 58 -13.03 -8.99 -0.64
C GLY A 58 -12.73 -9.40 0.80
N ILE A 59 -11.52 -9.88 1.11
CA ILE A 59 -11.10 -10.26 2.47
C ILE A 59 -10.66 -9.02 3.25
N TYR A 60 -9.86 -8.15 2.62
CA TYR A 60 -9.30 -6.94 3.24
C TYR A 60 -10.02 -5.67 2.78
N ALA A 61 -10.08 -4.68 3.66
CA ALA A 61 -10.59 -3.35 3.30
C ALA A 61 -9.59 -2.61 2.39
N LYS A 62 -10.09 -1.86 1.41
CA LYS A 62 -9.24 -1.01 0.57
C LYS A 62 -8.56 0.06 1.44
N CYS A 63 -7.24 0.10 1.40
CA CYS A 63 -6.43 1.16 1.99
C CYS A 63 -6.02 2.17 0.91
N ALA A 64 -6.47 3.42 1.05
CA ALA A 64 -5.98 4.52 0.23
C ALA A 64 -4.67 5.05 0.83
N PHE A 65 -3.65 5.24 0.00
CA PHE A 65 -2.31 5.64 0.40
C PHE A 65 -1.65 6.55 -0.64
N THR A 66 -0.65 7.28 -0.17
CA THR A 66 0.31 8.01 -1.00
C THR A 66 1.67 7.83 -0.34
N ILE A 67 2.62 7.27 -1.07
CA ILE A 67 3.97 6.95 -0.59
C ILE A 67 4.96 7.76 -1.42
N THR A 68 5.83 8.50 -0.75
CA THR A 68 6.91 9.23 -1.39
C THR A 68 8.22 8.49 -1.14
N VAL A 69 8.89 8.14 -2.23
CA VAL A 69 10.20 7.48 -2.23
C VAL A 69 11.26 8.59 -2.29
N PRO A 70 12.02 8.86 -1.21
CA PRO A 70 12.77 10.12 -1.07
C PRO A 70 13.93 10.29 -2.06
N ASP A 71 14.64 9.22 -2.37
CA ASP A 71 15.84 9.22 -3.21
C ASP A 71 15.55 9.34 -4.71
N THR A 72 14.40 8.84 -5.16
CA THR A 72 13.94 8.98 -6.55
C THR A 72 12.87 10.07 -6.71
N ASN A 73 12.50 10.75 -5.62
CA ASN A 73 11.38 11.71 -5.54
C ASN A 73 10.09 11.20 -6.21
N THR A 74 9.85 9.88 -6.13
CA THR A 74 8.72 9.23 -6.80
C THR A 74 7.51 9.16 -5.88
N CYS A 75 6.35 9.54 -6.38
CA CYS A 75 5.09 9.54 -5.63
C CYS A 75 4.21 8.39 -6.13
N ILE A 76 3.92 7.44 -5.25
CA ILE A 76 3.17 6.21 -5.55
C ILE A 76 1.83 6.29 -4.84
N LYS A 77 0.75 6.17 -5.59
CA LYS A 77 -0.62 6.21 -5.09
C LYS A 77 -1.26 4.85 -5.21
N THR A 78 -2.41 4.67 -4.56
CA THR A 78 -3.18 3.42 -4.59
C THR A 78 -3.58 2.97 -5.99
N ASP A 79 -3.74 3.91 -6.92
CA ASP A 79 -4.12 3.69 -8.32
C ASP A 79 -2.93 3.73 -9.29
N SER A 80 -1.71 3.95 -8.80
CA SER A 80 -0.50 3.88 -9.62
C SER A 80 -0.31 2.48 -10.20
N LYS A 81 0.21 2.43 -11.41
CA LYS A 81 0.60 1.20 -12.09
C LYS A 81 2.10 1.01 -12.02
N LEU A 82 2.54 -0.23 -12.20
CA LEU A 82 3.96 -0.58 -12.18
C LEU A 82 4.81 0.35 -13.05
N GLU A 83 4.34 0.72 -14.24
CA GLU A 83 5.05 1.63 -15.15
C GLU A 83 5.38 3.00 -14.53
N ASP A 84 4.58 3.50 -13.60
CA ASP A 84 4.76 4.81 -12.97
C ASP A 84 5.94 4.83 -11.99
N PHE A 85 6.34 3.67 -11.46
CA PHE A 85 7.33 3.57 -10.39
C PHE A 85 8.34 2.43 -10.60
N ARG A 86 8.34 1.79 -11.76
CA ARG A 86 9.23 0.64 -12.04
C ARG A 86 10.70 0.98 -11.85
N HIS A 87 11.09 2.23 -12.12
CA HIS A 87 12.46 2.72 -12.01
C HIS A 87 13.00 2.68 -10.57
N ILE A 88 12.13 2.66 -9.54
CA ILE A 88 12.60 2.56 -8.16
C ILE A 88 13.22 1.18 -7.85
N PHE A 89 12.90 0.17 -8.67
CA PHE A 89 13.42 -1.20 -8.53
C PHE A 89 14.56 -1.50 -9.49
N LEU A 90 15.24 -0.47 -10.01
CA LEU A 90 16.44 -0.65 -10.82
C LEU A 90 17.66 -0.83 -9.91
N THR A 91 18.53 -1.76 -10.27
CA THR A 91 19.89 -1.81 -9.72
C THR A 91 20.83 -1.00 -10.63
N PRO A 92 21.77 -0.22 -10.07
CA PRO A 92 22.88 0.28 -10.87
C PRO A 92 23.68 -0.92 -11.35
N ASP A 93 23.80 -1.09 -12.66
CA ASP A 93 24.72 -2.08 -13.22
C ASP A 93 26.15 -1.66 -12.92
N GLU A 94 27.01 -2.61 -12.55
CA GLU A 94 28.45 -2.37 -12.36
C GLU A 94 29.16 -1.88 -13.65
N GLU A 95 28.51 -2.02 -14.81
CA GLU A 95 29.10 -1.79 -16.13
C GLU A 95 28.33 -0.77 -16.99
N GLY A 96 27.29 -0.12 -16.45
CA GLY A 96 26.64 1.05 -17.06
C GLY A 96 25.87 0.83 -18.38
N GLU A 97 25.74 -0.41 -18.86
CA GLU A 97 25.21 -0.67 -20.20
C GLU A 97 23.73 -1.11 -20.24
N ARG A 98 23.10 -1.61 -19.15
CA ARG A 98 21.69 -2.04 -19.19
C ARG A 98 20.95 -2.00 -17.84
N GLU A 99 20.43 -0.83 -17.44
CA GLU A 99 19.53 -0.68 -16.27
C GLU A 99 18.64 -1.93 -16.00
N GLY A 100 19.11 -2.81 -15.13
CA GLY A 100 18.45 -4.07 -14.83
C GLY A 100 17.33 -3.83 -13.85
N ILE A 101 16.09 -4.14 -14.25
CA ILE A 101 14.99 -4.21 -13.28
C ILE A 101 15.23 -5.42 -12.38
N ILE A 102 15.20 -5.23 -11.07
CA ILE A 102 15.20 -6.32 -10.10
C ILE A 102 14.09 -7.29 -10.50
N LYS A 103 14.48 -8.52 -10.82
CA LYS A 103 13.54 -9.56 -11.23
C LYS A 103 12.60 -9.84 -10.05
N PRO A 104 11.28 -9.73 -10.24
CA PRO A 104 10.34 -9.91 -9.13
C PRO A 104 10.32 -11.37 -8.67
N VAL A 105 9.99 -11.56 -7.40
CA VAL A 105 9.58 -12.86 -6.88
C VAL A 105 8.16 -13.13 -7.39
N VAL A 106 7.95 -14.29 -8.01
CA VAL A 106 6.63 -14.70 -8.48
C VAL A 106 5.90 -15.39 -7.34
N LEU A 107 4.73 -14.87 -6.96
CA LEU A 107 3.91 -15.44 -5.89
C LEU A 107 2.72 -16.20 -6.48
N ASN A 108 2.71 -17.51 -6.24
CA ASN A 108 1.62 -18.41 -6.59
C ASN A 108 0.82 -18.76 -5.34
N LYS A 109 -0.27 -18.03 -5.10
CA LYS A 109 -1.23 -18.39 -4.06
C LYS A 109 -2.04 -19.60 -4.55
N SER A 110 -2.18 -20.63 -3.71
CA SER A 110 -3.06 -21.78 -3.94
C SER A 110 -3.99 -21.94 -2.76
N SER A 111 -5.16 -22.53 -2.98
CA SER A 111 -6.08 -22.79 -1.87
C SER A 111 -5.65 -24.02 -1.07
N THR A 112 -5.85 -23.97 0.24
CA THR A 112 -5.59 -25.09 1.16
C THR A 112 -6.44 -26.33 0.86
N ASN A 113 -7.51 -26.18 0.09
CA ASN A 113 -8.42 -27.27 -0.32
C ASN A 113 -8.11 -27.82 -1.72
N GLY A 114 -6.92 -27.55 -2.28
CA GLY A 114 -6.48 -28.12 -3.57
C GLY A 114 -7.11 -27.47 -4.81
N GLY A 115 -7.83 -26.36 -4.66
CA GLY A 115 -8.27 -25.52 -5.77
C GLY A 115 -7.15 -24.59 -6.25
N GLU A 116 -7.03 -24.46 -7.58
CA GLU A 116 -6.12 -23.52 -8.23
C GLU A 116 -6.61 -22.08 -8.05
N ASN A 117 -5.68 -21.13 -7.95
CA ASN A 117 -6.00 -19.71 -7.96
C ASN A 117 -6.42 -19.29 -9.39
N PRO A 118 -7.69 -18.89 -9.60
CA PRO A 118 -8.21 -18.59 -10.93
C PRO A 118 -7.65 -17.30 -11.53
N PHE A 119 -6.95 -16.48 -10.72
CA PHE A 119 -6.42 -15.19 -11.15
C PHE A 119 -4.94 -15.23 -11.54
N GLY A 120 -4.28 -16.38 -11.36
CA GLY A 120 -2.85 -16.52 -11.66
C GLY A 120 -1.93 -15.87 -10.62
N SER A 121 -0.66 -15.77 -10.98
CA SER A 121 0.41 -15.29 -10.09
C SER A 121 0.40 -13.78 -9.91
N THR A 122 0.97 -13.32 -8.80
CA THR A 122 1.38 -11.93 -8.61
C THR A 122 2.90 -11.80 -8.61
N PHE A 123 3.40 -10.56 -8.74
CA PHE A 123 4.81 -10.23 -8.83
C PHE A 123 5.20 -9.31 -7.68
N CYS A 124 6.11 -9.77 -6.83
CA CYS A 124 6.62 -9.02 -5.70
C CYS A 124 7.94 -8.35 -6.04
N TYR A 125 7.95 -7.02 -6.01
CA TYR A 125 9.13 -6.17 -6.16
C TYR A 125 9.58 -5.69 -4.78
N GLY A 126 10.88 -5.77 -4.50
CA GLY A 126 11.46 -5.38 -3.22
C GLY A 126 12.51 -4.28 -3.38
N ARG A 127 12.51 -3.32 -2.46
CA ARG A 127 13.52 -2.28 -2.33
C ARG A 127 13.62 -1.79 -0.89
N SER A 128 14.77 -1.98 -0.26
CA SER A 128 15.00 -1.54 1.12
C SER A 128 13.79 -1.90 2.02
N GLN A 129 13.14 -0.90 2.65
CA GLN A 129 11.98 -1.04 3.55
C GLN A 129 10.62 -1.21 2.85
N LEU A 130 10.60 -1.50 1.55
CA LEU A 130 9.39 -1.51 0.72
C LEU A 130 9.28 -2.80 -0.09
N ILE A 131 8.13 -3.46 -0.01
CA ILE A 131 7.74 -4.55 -0.91
C ILE A 131 6.41 -4.17 -1.56
N MET A 132 6.30 -4.37 -2.87
CA MET A 132 5.06 -4.20 -3.62
C MET A 132 4.70 -5.46 -4.36
N GLU A 133 3.50 -5.95 -4.10
CA GLU A 133 2.84 -7.01 -4.86
C GLU A 133 2.02 -6.37 -5.98
N VAL A 134 2.29 -6.78 -7.21
CA VAL A 134 1.66 -6.27 -8.42
C VAL A 134 1.03 -7.43 -9.19
N LEU A 135 -0.17 -7.21 -9.72
CA LEU A 135 -0.87 -8.15 -10.59
C LEU A 135 -0.22 -8.23 -11.99
N ASP A 136 -0.62 -9.22 -12.78
CA ASP A 136 -0.24 -9.34 -14.19
C ASP A 136 -0.66 -8.13 -15.05
N ASN A 137 -1.76 -7.48 -14.67
CA ASN A 137 -2.31 -6.27 -15.29
C ASN A 137 -1.66 -4.96 -14.79
N SER A 138 -0.53 -5.04 -14.07
CA SER A 138 0.28 -3.93 -13.56
C SER A 138 -0.31 -3.09 -12.43
N TYR A 139 -1.49 -3.44 -11.89
CA TYR A 139 -2.02 -2.75 -10.72
C TYR A 139 -1.42 -3.27 -9.41
N ILE A 140 -1.26 -2.37 -8.43
CA ILE A 140 -0.81 -2.72 -7.09
C ILE A 140 -1.90 -3.52 -6.38
N ALA A 141 -1.55 -4.69 -5.86
CA ALA A 141 -2.42 -5.48 -4.98
C ALA A 141 -2.15 -5.16 -3.51
N THR A 142 -0.87 -5.14 -3.12
CA THR A 142 -0.44 -4.96 -1.73
C THR A 142 0.85 -4.15 -1.67
N VAL A 143 0.94 -3.26 -0.69
CA VAL A 143 2.21 -2.60 -0.30
C VAL A 143 2.57 -2.98 1.12
N ILE A 144 3.80 -3.41 1.34
CA ILE A 144 4.34 -3.72 2.66
C ILE A 144 5.49 -2.76 2.95
N ILE A 145 5.41 -2.06 4.07
CA ILE A 145 6.47 -1.19 4.59
C ILE A 145 6.95 -1.79 5.90
N TYR A 146 8.25 -1.97 6.08
CA TYR A 146 8.80 -2.67 7.25
C TYR A 146 10.06 -2.02 7.81
N ASP A 147 10.33 -2.22 9.10
CA ASP A 147 11.57 -1.75 9.75
C ASP A 147 12.71 -2.76 9.51
N GLU A 148 13.72 -2.35 8.73
CA GLU A 148 14.91 -3.16 8.42
C GLU A 148 15.75 -3.50 9.65
N ARG A 149 15.72 -2.68 10.71
CA ARG A 149 16.58 -2.84 11.89
C ARG A 149 16.29 -4.12 12.67
N GLN A 150 15.16 -4.77 12.41
CA GLN A 150 14.77 -6.00 13.10
C GLN A 150 15.39 -7.25 12.49
N HIS A 151 15.89 -7.20 11.24
CA HIS A 151 16.57 -8.34 10.62
C HIS A 151 18.10 -8.30 10.78
N ALA A 152 18.68 -7.14 11.14
CA ALA A 152 20.12 -7.00 11.34
C ALA A 152 20.65 -7.67 12.63
N SER A 153 19.77 -8.03 13.58
CA SER A 153 20.15 -8.72 14.82
C SER A 153 20.28 -10.24 14.67
N ASP A 154 19.70 -10.85 13.64
CA ASP A 154 19.65 -12.30 13.48
C ASP A 154 20.80 -12.87 12.63
N ASP A 155 21.53 -12.03 11.89
CA ASP A 155 22.63 -12.43 11.00
C ASP A 155 23.94 -12.77 11.75
N SER A 156 23.96 -12.65 13.07
CA SER A 156 25.08 -13.12 13.90
C SER A 156 25.00 -14.61 14.27
N SER A 157 23.92 -15.31 13.89
CA SER A 157 23.63 -16.68 14.36
C SER A 157 23.47 -17.76 13.28
N GLN A 158 23.61 -17.45 11.99
CA GLN A 158 23.55 -18.49 10.93
C GLN A 158 24.80 -18.47 10.03
N SER A 159 25.88 -19.01 10.57
CA SER A 159 26.91 -19.65 9.73
C SER A 159 26.93 -21.14 10.05
N SER A 160 27.06 -21.97 9.01
CA SER A 160 27.07 -23.43 8.98
C SER A 160 25.70 -24.14 8.90
N LEU A 161 25.12 -24.15 7.71
CA LEU A 161 24.53 -25.38 7.16
C LEU A 161 25.22 -25.66 5.82
N ASP A 162 26.21 -26.52 5.89
CA ASP A 162 26.96 -27.06 4.77
C ASP A 162 26.08 -28.13 4.09
N PHE A 163 25.74 -27.94 2.82
CA PHE A 163 25.12 -28.98 2.00
C PHE A 163 26.22 -29.61 1.14
N SER A 164 26.84 -30.67 1.67
CA SER A 164 27.60 -31.61 0.86
C SER A 164 26.64 -32.57 0.16
N GLU A 165 26.80 -32.67 -1.16
CA GLU A 165 26.15 -33.62 -2.07
C GLU A 165 26.54 -35.08 -1.78
#